data_AF-A0A6A7LJ21-F1
#
_entry.id   AF-A0A6A7LJ21-F1
#
_cell.length_a   1.000
_cell.length_b   1.000
_cell.length_c   1.000
_cell.angle_alpha   90.00
_cell.angle_beta   90.00
_cell.angle_gamma   90.00
#
_symmetry.space_group_name_H-M   'P 1'
#
loop_
_entity.id
_entity.type
_entity.pdbx_description
1 polymer ?
#
loop_
_entity_poly.entity_id
_entity_poly.type
_entity_poly.pdbx_seq_one_letter_code
_entity_poly.pdbx_strand_id
1 'polypeptide(L)'
;MNSIYLVESDDNGRVFSDMKKIEETEQGKINNPWSMKLTAWQDRPGTAAAEKEEVLSAISLDGGESFESAINISNNADTSECPSIAMNGDNVYITWEDLTPGNHEVLYRQGLLSL
;
A
#
# COMPACT_ATOMS: atom_id res chain seq x y z
N MET A 1 4.33 -20.24 -2.10
CA MET A 1 3.17 -19.88 -1.27
C MET A 1 3.57 -18.62 -0.54
N ASN A 2 3.01 -17.48 -0.92
CA ASN A 2 3.41 -16.19 -0.37
C ASN A 2 2.41 -15.86 0.74
N SER A 3 2.86 -15.92 2.00
CA SER A 3 2.03 -15.56 3.15
C SER A 3 2.04 -14.04 3.32
N ILE A 4 0.88 -13.45 3.65
CA ILE A 4 0.75 -12.02 3.94
C ILE A 4 0.84 -11.83 5.46
N TYR A 5 1.53 -10.79 5.89
CA TYR A 5 1.73 -10.44 7.30
C TYR A 5 1.24 -9.02 7.53
N LEU A 6 0.65 -8.77 8.70
CA LEU A 6 0.17 -7.46 9.11
C LEU A 6 0.90 -7.02 10.38
N VAL A 7 1.25 -5.74 10.41
CA VAL A 7 1.66 -4.99 11.60
C VAL A 7 0.81 -3.72 11.66
N GLU A 8 0.40 -3.33 12.85
CA GLU A 8 -0.47 -2.18 13.08
C GLU A 8 0.23 -1.20 14.02
N SER A 9 -0.07 0.09 13.90
CA SER A 9 0.43 1.12 14.80
C SER A 9 -0.71 2.06 15.17
N ASP A 10 -0.84 2.36 16.45
CA ASP A 10 -1.81 3.31 17.01
C ASP A 10 -1.14 4.61 17.50
N ASP A 11 0.17 4.75 17.31
CA ASP A 11 0.99 5.86 17.82
C ASP A 11 1.73 6.64 16.71
N ASN A 12 1.20 6.55 15.50
CA ASN A 12 1.66 7.24 14.29
C ASN A 12 2.94 6.63 13.71
N GLY A 13 3.04 5.30 13.74
CA GLY A 13 4.18 4.55 13.21
C GLY A 13 5.44 4.66 14.09
N ARG A 14 5.31 5.06 15.36
CA ARG A 14 6.45 5.10 16.28
C ARG A 14 6.71 3.72 16.89
N VAL A 15 5.65 2.96 17.13
CA VAL A 15 5.67 1.58 17.57
C VAL A 15 4.67 0.79 16.73
N PHE A 16 5.09 -0.40 16.32
CA PHE A 16 4.26 -1.35 15.59
C PHE A 16 3.97 -2.55 16.47
N SER A 17 2.80 -3.16 16.29
CA SER A 17 2.43 -4.42 16.91
C SER A 17 3.31 -5.57 16.39
N ASP A 18 3.30 -6.68 17.11
CA ASP A 18 3.98 -7.88 16.68
C ASP A 18 3.46 -8.37 15.32
N MET A 19 4.35 -8.93 14.51
CA MET A 19 4.03 -9.44 13.19
C MET A 19 2.96 -10.53 13.29
N LYS A 20 1.78 -10.24 12.73
CA LYS A 20 0.68 -11.19 12.67
C LYS A 20 0.67 -11.85 11.30
N LYS A 21 0.99 -13.15 11.27
CA LYS A 21 0.80 -13.99 10.08
C LYS A 21 -0.68 -14.11 9.76
N ILE A 22 -1.09 -13.68 8.58
CA ILE A 22 -2.45 -13.85 8.08
C ILE A 22 -2.40 -15.06 7.14
N GLU A 23 -2.55 -16.27 7.67
CA GLU A 23 -2.52 -17.48 6.84
C GLU A 23 -3.91 -18.10 6.64
N GLU A 24 -4.17 -18.42 5.37
CA GLU A 24 -5.21 -19.26 4.77
C GLU A 24 -6.61 -19.23 5.39
N THR A 25 -7.42 -18.26 4.99
CA THR A 25 -8.87 -18.46 4.93
C THR A 25 -9.35 -18.09 3.54
N GLU A 26 -9.98 -19.06 2.85
CA GLU A 26 -10.84 -18.79 1.71
C GLU A 26 -11.74 -17.58 2.06
N GLN A 27 -11.59 -16.47 1.34
CA GLN A 27 -12.32 -15.21 1.53
C GLN A 27 -11.88 -14.28 2.69
N GLY A 28 -10.61 -13.87 2.72
CA GLY A 28 -10.17 -12.45 2.83
C GLY A 28 -10.81 -11.43 3.80
N LYS A 29 -11.62 -11.80 4.79
CA LYS A 29 -12.34 -10.83 5.64
C LYS A 29 -11.62 -10.57 6.96
N ILE A 30 -10.88 -9.47 7.00
CA ILE A 30 -10.44 -8.80 8.24
C ILE A 30 -11.55 -7.85 8.71
N ASN A 31 -12.10 -8.06 9.91
CA ASN A 31 -13.05 -7.15 10.57
C ASN A 31 -12.28 -6.17 11.47
N ASN A 32 -11.99 -4.98 10.95
CA ASN A 32 -11.48 -3.84 11.73
C ASN A 32 -12.68 -2.91 12.04
N PRO A 33 -12.78 -2.24 13.22
CA PRO A 33 -13.96 -1.43 13.55
C PRO A 33 -14.08 -0.14 12.71
N TRP A 34 -13.08 0.17 11.90
CA TRP A 34 -13.15 1.19 10.85
C TRP A 34 -13.23 0.44 9.53
N SER A 35 -14.35 0.57 8.83
CA SER A 35 -14.69 -0.14 7.59
C SER A 35 -13.74 0.13 6.42
N MET A 36 -12.64 0.86 6.63
CA MET A 36 -11.73 1.28 5.57
C MET A 36 -10.52 0.35 5.50
N LYS A 37 -10.24 -0.17 4.31
CA LYS A 37 -9.02 -0.92 4.01
C LYS A 37 -8.25 -0.21 2.92
N LEU A 38 -6.96 0.03 3.15
CA LEU A 38 -6.06 0.60 2.17
C LEU A 38 -4.96 -0.40 1.85
N THR A 39 -4.64 -0.54 0.58
CA THR A 39 -3.56 -1.41 0.11
C THR A 39 -2.70 -0.66 -0.90
N ALA A 40 -1.39 -0.94 -0.89
CA ALA A 40 -0.43 -0.46 -1.85
C ALA A 40 0.35 -1.66 -2.40
N TRP A 41 0.56 -1.70 -3.71
CA TRP A 41 1.25 -2.81 -4.37
C TRP A 41 2.04 -2.33 -5.57
N GLN A 42 2.98 -3.18 -5.98
CA GLN A 42 3.80 -2.99 -7.15
C GLN A 42 3.17 -3.74 -8.33
N ASP A 43 2.95 -3.07 -9.45
CA ASP A 43 2.45 -3.69 -10.69
C ASP A 43 2.90 -2.92 -11.94
N ARG A 44 2.75 -3.52 -13.12
CA ARG A 44 2.91 -2.86 -14.43
C ARG A 44 1.52 -2.48 -14.96
N PRO A 45 1.09 -1.21 -14.82
CA PRO A 45 -0.31 -0.82 -15.06
C PRO A 45 -0.77 -0.88 -16.53
N GLY A 46 0.11 -1.20 -17.47
CA GLY A 46 -0.22 -1.41 -18.88
C GLY A 46 0.51 -2.58 -19.52
N THR A 47 0.32 -2.70 -20.84
CA THR A 47 0.64 -3.93 -21.59
C THR A 47 1.85 -3.79 -22.51
N ALA A 48 2.44 -2.60 -22.59
CA ALA A 48 3.59 -2.37 -23.45
C ALA A 48 4.88 -2.90 -22.81
N ALA A 49 5.76 -3.48 -23.63
CA ALA A 49 7.02 -4.07 -23.17
C ALA A 49 8.02 -3.06 -22.55
N ALA A 50 7.78 -1.76 -22.74
CA ALA A 50 8.58 -0.68 -22.16
C ALA A 50 8.00 -0.12 -20.86
N GLU A 51 6.91 -0.71 -20.34
CA GLU A 51 6.35 -0.28 -19.06
C GLU A 51 7.12 -0.86 -17.89
N LYS A 52 7.27 -0.02 -16.89
CA LYS A 52 7.98 -0.29 -15.64
C LYS A 52 7.01 -0.56 -14.51
N GLU A 53 7.52 -1.11 -13.43
CA GLU A 53 6.75 -1.26 -12.21
C GLU A 53 6.48 0.12 -11.59
N GLU A 54 5.24 0.27 -11.15
CA GLU A 54 4.74 1.46 -10.47
C GLU A 54 4.12 1.02 -9.14
N VAL A 55 4.09 1.95 -8.18
CA VAL A 55 3.38 1.75 -6.92
C VAL A 55 1.96 2.26 -7.07
N LEU A 56 1.02 1.33 -7.02
CA LEU A 56 -0.41 1.58 -7.07
C LEU A 56 -1.00 1.52 -5.66
N SER A 57 -2.09 2.26 -5.44
CA SER A 57 -2.90 2.14 -4.23
C SER A 57 -4.39 2.12 -4.54
N ALA A 58 -5.17 1.42 -3.73
CA ALA A 58 -6.61 1.41 -3.80
C ALA A 58 -7.21 1.32 -2.40
N ILE A 59 -8.35 1.99 -2.23
CA ILE A 59 -9.08 2.05 -0.99
C ILE A 59 -10.39 1.30 -1.10
N SER A 60 -10.76 0.63 -0.02
CA SER A 60 -12.09 0.09 0.22
C SER A 60 -12.73 0.85 1.38
N LEU A 61 -13.99 1.23 1.23
CA LEU A 61 -14.78 1.91 2.26
C LEU A 61 -15.80 0.96 2.93
N ASP A 62 -15.88 -0.28 2.48
CA ASP A 62 -16.91 -1.26 2.83
C ASP A 62 -16.34 -2.54 3.47
N GLY A 63 -15.17 -2.44 4.11
CA GLY A 63 -14.52 -3.54 4.81
C GLY A 63 -13.83 -4.53 3.86
N GLY A 64 -13.53 -4.12 2.64
CA GLY A 64 -12.86 -4.93 1.62
C GLY A 64 -13.79 -5.73 0.73
N GLU A 65 -15.09 -5.43 0.70
CA GLU A 65 -16.02 -6.06 -0.23
C GLU A 65 -15.82 -5.51 -1.66
N SER A 66 -15.53 -4.21 -1.77
CA SER A 66 -15.14 -3.57 -3.02
C SER A 66 -14.00 -2.57 -2.82
N PHE A 67 -13.22 -2.35 -3.87
CA PHE A 67 -12.16 -1.35 -3.91
C PHE A 67 -12.47 -0.31 -4.98
N GLU A 68 -12.15 0.94 -4.68
CA GLU A 68 -12.12 2.01 -5.66
C GLU A 68 -11.05 1.75 -6.73
N SER A 69 -11.08 2.55 -7.80
CA SER A 69 -10.08 2.45 -8.87
C SER A 69 -8.68 2.70 -8.32
N ALA A 70 -7.73 1.89 -8.75
CA ALA A 70 -6.34 2.04 -8.36
C ALA A 70 -5.76 3.37 -8.87
N ILE A 71 -4.93 4.01 -8.04
CA ILE A 71 -4.23 5.25 -8.35
C ILE A 71 -2.73 4.98 -8.36
N ASN A 72 -2.02 5.46 -9.39
CA ASN A 72 -0.55 5.46 -9.40
C ASN A 72 -0.01 6.55 -8.46
N ILE A 73 0.74 6.12 -7.44
CA ILE A 73 1.31 6.97 -6.39
C ILE A 73 2.76 7.36 -6.69
N SER A 74 3.55 6.50 -7.34
CA SER A 74 4.95 6.76 -7.69
C SER A 74 5.06 7.79 -8.81
N ASN A 75 4.41 7.53 -9.96
CA ASN A 75 4.31 8.38 -11.13
C ASN A 75 5.61 9.17 -11.45
N ASN A 76 6.73 8.47 -11.47
CA ASN A 76 8.08 9.02 -11.69
C ASN A 76 8.73 8.34 -12.90
N ALA A 77 10.03 8.54 -13.13
CA ALA A 77 10.67 8.17 -14.39
C ALA A 77 11.09 6.70 -14.46
N ASP A 78 11.53 6.14 -13.34
CA ASP A 78 12.18 4.82 -13.25
C ASP A 78 11.41 3.84 -12.34
N THR A 79 11.82 2.57 -12.31
CA THR A 79 11.08 1.49 -11.63
C THR A 79 10.85 1.81 -10.16
N SER A 80 9.59 1.65 -9.72
CA SER A 80 9.17 1.79 -8.33
C SER A 80 8.80 0.43 -7.74
N GLU A 81 9.31 0.14 -6.55
CA GLU A 81 9.16 -1.16 -5.92
C GLU A 81 9.03 -1.12 -4.39
N CYS A 82 8.75 -2.29 -3.81
CA CYS A 82 8.76 -2.50 -2.36
C CYS A 82 7.93 -1.46 -1.55
N PRO A 83 6.63 -1.26 -1.87
CA PRO A 83 5.85 -0.28 -1.15
C PRO A 83 5.65 -0.69 0.32
N SER A 84 5.67 0.29 1.21
CA SER A 84 5.27 0.17 2.60
C SER A 84 4.24 1.24 2.95
N ILE A 85 3.34 0.92 3.88
CA ILE A 85 2.22 1.78 4.25
C ILE A 85 2.11 1.94 5.75
N ALA A 86 1.85 3.17 6.19
CA ALA A 86 1.53 3.51 7.57
C ALA A 86 0.37 4.48 7.63
N MET A 87 -0.43 4.41 8.70
CA MET A 87 -1.57 5.29 8.92
C MET A 87 -1.51 5.93 10.31
N ASN A 88 -1.99 7.17 10.40
CA ASN A 88 -2.14 7.93 11.63
C ASN A 88 -3.44 8.75 11.56
N GLY A 89 -4.50 8.22 12.19
CA GLY A 89 -5.85 8.74 12.00
C GLY A 89 -6.18 8.74 10.51
N ASP A 90 -6.57 9.92 9.99
CA ASP A 90 -6.88 10.09 8.57
C ASP A 90 -5.63 10.29 7.69
N ASN A 91 -4.43 10.36 8.26
CA ASN A 91 -3.20 10.50 7.48
C ASN A 91 -2.72 9.14 7.00
N VAL A 92 -2.39 9.07 5.72
CA VAL A 92 -1.79 7.91 5.08
C VAL A 92 -0.40 8.29 4.60
N TYR A 93 0.57 7.41 4.86
CA TYR A 93 1.94 7.51 4.38
C TYR A 93 2.25 6.26 3.57
N ILE A 94 2.69 6.45 2.33
CA ILE A 94 3.18 5.37 1.48
C ILE A 94 4.64 5.68 1.14
N THR A 95 5.53 4.73 1.40
CA THR A 95 6.93 4.80 0.97
C THR A 95 7.19 3.74 -0.08
N TRP A 96 8.15 3.97 -0.96
CA TRP A 96 8.59 2.99 -1.96
C TRP A 96 10.05 3.19 -2.32
N GLU A 97 10.67 2.14 -2.85
CA GLU A 97 12.01 2.17 -3.40
C GLU A 97 11.93 2.57 -4.89
N ASP A 98 12.84 3.42 -5.35
CA ASP A 98 12.83 3.93 -6.72
C ASP A 98 14.23 4.24 -7.25
N LEU A 99 14.42 4.11 -8.56
CA LEU A 99 15.68 4.48 -9.22
C LEU A 99 15.73 5.93 -9.70
N THR A 100 14.67 6.72 -9.58
CA THR A 100 14.60 8.13 -10.02
C THR A 100 15.34 9.07 -9.05
N PRO A 101 16.26 9.95 -9.52
CA PRO A 101 16.62 10.24 -10.92
C PRO A 101 17.95 9.60 -11.40
N GLY A 102 18.37 8.47 -10.83
CA GLY A 102 19.55 7.72 -11.29
C GLY A 102 20.25 6.89 -10.21
N ASN A 103 19.66 6.77 -9.02
CA ASN A 103 20.15 5.99 -7.91
C ASN A 103 18.99 5.46 -7.06
N HIS A 104 19.21 4.33 -6.40
CA HIS A 104 18.20 3.65 -5.60
C HIS A 104 17.93 4.41 -4.30
N GLU A 105 16.74 5.00 -4.18
CA GLU A 105 16.31 5.86 -3.08
C GLU A 105 14.98 5.38 -2.49
N VAL A 106 14.71 5.79 -1.25
CA VAL A 106 13.38 5.63 -0.65
C VAL A 106 12.60 6.93 -0.83
N LEU A 107 11.50 6.87 -1.57
CA LEU A 107 10.58 7.98 -1.77
C LEU A 107 9.34 7.83 -0.89
N TYR A 108 8.58 8.91 -0.69
CA TYR A 108 7.34 8.87 0.06
C TYR A 108 6.27 9.82 -0.48
N ARG A 109 5.01 9.48 -0.21
CA ARG A 109 3.84 10.34 -0.43
C ARG A 109 2.95 10.30 0.80
N GLN A 110 2.40 11.46 1.15
CA GLN A 110 1.40 11.59 2.20
C GLN A 110 0.07 12.02 1.59
N GLY A 111 -1.02 11.47 2.11
CA GLY A 111 -2.38 11.87 1.77
C GLY A 111 -3.28 11.92 3.00
N LEU A 112 -4.43 12.56 2.85
CA LEU A 112 -5.54 12.49 3.80
C LEU A 112 -6.61 11.57 3.23
N LEU A 113 -7.16 10.73 4.09
CA LEU A 113 -8.41 10.03 3.85
C LEU A 113 -9.55 11.04 4.02
N SER A 114 -9.99 11.63 2.92
CA SER A 114 -11.23 12.42 2.91
C SER A 114 -12.41 11.51 2.56
N LEU A 115 -13.36 11.40 3.47
CA LEU A 115 -14.68 10.78 3.27
C LEU A 115 -15.59 11.61 2.37
#